data_AF-A0A834EPC1-F1
#
_entry.id   AF-A0A834EPC1-F1
#
_cell.length_a   1.000
_cell.length_b   1.000
_cell.length_c   1.000
_cell.angle_alpha   90.00
_cell.angle_beta   90.00
_cell.angle_gamma   90.00
#
_symmetry.space_group_name_H-M   'P 1'
#
loop_
_entity.id
_entity.type
_entity.pdbx_description
1 polymer ?
#
loop_
_entity_poly.entity_id
_entity_poly.type
_entity_poly.pdbx_seq_one_letter_code
_entity_poly.pdbx_strand_id
1 'polypeptide(L)'
;MGLYIGWRCPHYLWDCFRIGDESKCFCGHLLREHQIVSDISVPCNVNQCRCLMFCFIPSRPEEVGQFWLRRRASFDPKAWRAQCRCKHNHEDHAATGSHPCRVKGCCCNCFESNFLCAACDRRWEEHQTFFETEETRRRGGRPHGTDAVNTWHRPL
;
A
#
# COMPACT_ATOMS: atom_id res chain seq x y z
N MET A 1 7.62 -1.72 22.99
CA MET A 1 8.48 -2.08 21.84
C MET A 1 7.72 -1.68 20.59
N GLY A 2 8.30 -0.87 19.71
CA GLY A 2 7.60 -0.34 18.54
C GLY A 2 7.51 -1.37 17.41
N LEU A 3 6.34 -1.49 16.80
CA LEU A 3 6.14 -2.22 15.55
C LEU A 3 6.37 -1.27 14.38
N TYR A 4 7.21 -1.67 13.43
CA TYR A 4 7.45 -0.94 12.19
C TYR A 4 6.61 -1.55 11.08
N ILE A 5 5.78 -0.73 10.44
CA ILE A 5 4.93 -1.17 9.33
C ILE A 5 5.36 -0.41 8.08
N GLY A 6 5.89 -1.17 7.12
CA GLY A 6 6.53 -0.63 5.93
C GLY A 6 5.97 -1.23 4.66
N TRP A 7 5.96 -0.44 3.58
CA TRP A 7 5.61 -0.92 2.25
C TRP A 7 6.81 -0.79 1.33
N ARG A 8 7.22 -1.90 0.70
CA ARG A 8 8.42 -1.96 -0.15
C ARG A 8 8.39 -3.14 -1.10
N CYS A 9 9.24 -3.08 -2.12
CA CYS A 9 9.62 -4.29 -2.85
C CYS A 9 10.37 -5.26 -1.92
N PRO A 10 10.08 -6.58 -1.94
CA PRO A 10 10.70 -7.54 -1.02
C PRO A 10 12.23 -7.60 -1.05
N HIS A 11 12.84 -7.20 -2.16
CA HIS A 11 14.29 -7.20 -2.35
C HIS A 11 14.98 -5.91 -1.86
N TYR A 12 14.23 -4.90 -1.40
CA TYR A 12 14.80 -3.65 -0.88
C TYR A 12 15.05 -3.71 0.63
N LEU A 13 16.08 -2.97 1.05
CA LEU A 13 16.47 -2.79 2.46
C LEU A 13 15.92 -1.48 3.06
N TRP A 14 15.02 -0.80 2.34
CA TRP A 14 14.34 0.41 2.79
C TRP A 14 12.86 0.35 2.46
N ASP A 15 12.05 1.11 3.21
CA ASP A 15 10.63 1.24 2.94
C ASP A 15 10.39 2.33 1.90
N CYS A 16 9.58 2.05 0.88
CA CYS A 16 9.10 3.06 -0.05
C CYS A 16 8.06 3.97 0.61
N PHE A 17 7.29 3.41 1.56
CA PHE A 17 6.31 4.14 2.33
C PHE A 17 6.22 3.60 3.76
N ARG A 18 6.03 4.49 4.73
CA ARG A 18 5.72 4.12 6.12
C ARG A 18 4.22 4.09 6.30
N ILE A 19 3.70 2.98 6.81
CA ILE A 19 2.28 2.78 7.01
C ILE A 19 1.94 3.17 8.44
N GLY A 20 0.86 3.96 8.58
CA GLY A 20 0.29 4.31 9.87
C GLY A 20 -1.18 3.91 9.96
N ASP A 21 -1.80 4.18 11.10
CA ASP A 21 -3.17 3.75 11.43
C ASP A 21 -4.25 4.28 10.48
N GLU A 22 -3.98 5.40 9.80
CA GLU A 22 -4.84 6.04 8.80
C GLU A 22 -4.57 5.57 7.35
N SER A 23 -3.60 4.67 7.14
CA SER A 23 -3.32 4.11 5.82
C SER A 23 -4.42 3.13 5.41
N LYS A 24 -4.82 3.16 4.14
CA LYS A 24 -5.85 2.27 3.59
C LYS A 24 -5.27 0.93 3.16
N CYS A 25 -6.01 -0.12 3.47
CA CYS A 25 -5.89 -1.44 2.87
C CYS A 25 -6.63 -1.49 1.53
N PHE A 26 -6.25 -2.40 0.65
CA PHE A 26 -6.95 -2.72 -0.59
C PHE A 26 -8.44 -3.02 -0.38
N CYS A 27 -8.82 -3.54 0.79
CA CYS A 27 -10.22 -3.77 1.14
C CYS A 27 -11.04 -2.48 1.38
N GLY A 28 -10.39 -1.31 1.38
CA GLY A 28 -10.99 0.01 1.61
C GLY A 28 -10.92 0.49 3.06
N HIS A 29 -10.66 -0.39 4.01
CA HIS A 29 -10.58 -0.08 5.45
C HIS A 29 -9.18 0.33 5.90
N LEU A 30 -9.10 0.96 7.07
CA LEU A 30 -7.91 1.56 7.63
C LEU A 30 -7.10 0.53 8.43
N LEU A 31 -5.80 0.75 8.59
CA LEU A 31 -4.95 -0.16 9.36
C LEU A 31 -5.45 -0.35 10.79
N ARG A 32 -5.93 0.71 11.45
CA ARG A 32 -6.53 0.61 12.81
C ARG A 32 -7.76 -0.30 12.90
N GLU A 33 -8.40 -0.58 11.77
CA GLU A 33 -9.54 -1.48 11.67
C GLU A 33 -9.12 -2.92 11.37
N HIS A 34 -7.81 -3.18 11.30
CA HIS A 34 -7.23 -4.50 11.19
C HIS A 34 -6.56 -4.92 12.50
N GLN A 35 -6.59 -6.22 12.77
CA GLN A 35 -5.95 -6.80 13.93
C GLN A 35 -4.63 -7.43 13.53
N ILE A 36 -3.53 -6.97 14.11
CA ILE A 36 -2.19 -7.52 13.84
C ILE A 36 -2.03 -8.79 14.69
N VAL A 37 -2.24 -9.96 14.08
CA VAL A 37 -2.08 -11.27 14.74
C VAL A 37 -0.64 -11.78 14.59
N SER A 38 -0.07 -11.63 13.39
CA SER A 38 1.33 -11.92 13.09
C SER A 38 1.83 -11.08 11.91
N ASP A 39 3.08 -11.30 11.48
CA ASP A 39 3.68 -10.66 10.31
C ASP A 39 3.08 -11.09 8.97
N ILE A 40 2.35 -12.20 8.94
CA ILE A 40 1.69 -12.78 7.76
C ILE A 40 0.16 -12.84 7.89
N SER A 41 -0.40 -12.39 9.01
CA SER A 41 -1.84 -12.44 9.29
C SER A 41 -2.28 -11.16 9.99
N VAL A 42 -2.94 -10.30 9.21
CA VAL A 42 -3.45 -9.01 9.67
C VAL A 42 -4.88 -8.84 9.14
N PRO A 43 -5.86 -9.62 9.64
CA PRO A 43 -7.23 -9.60 9.16
C PRO A 43 -7.95 -8.29 9.50
N CYS A 44 -8.94 -7.95 8.68
CA CYS A 44 -9.82 -6.81 8.93
C CYS A 44 -10.95 -7.19 9.90
N ASN A 45 -11.20 -6.34 10.90
CA ASN A 45 -12.24 -6.54 11.91
C ASN A 45 -13.58 -5.86 11.56
N VAL A 46 -13.66 -5.15 10.43
CA VAL A 46 -14.92 -4.56 9.98
C VAL A 46 -15.89 -5.67 9.58
N ASN A 47 -17.12 -5.58 10.08
CA ASN A 47 -18.18 -6.56 9.84
C ASN A 47 -18.31 -6.90 8.35
N GLN A 48 -18.39 -8.21 8.06
CA GLN A 48 -18.55 -8.77 6.70
C GLN A 48 -17.34 -8.58 5.76
N CYS A 49 -16.26 -7.92 6.19
CA CYS A 49 -15.02 -7.90 5.43
C CYS A 49 -14.34 -9.28 5.50
N ARG A 50 -13.87 -9.79 4.36
CA ARG A 50 -13.14 -11.08 4.26
C ARG A 50 -11.63 -10.91 4.06
N CYS A 51 -11.12 -9.71 4.33
CA CYS A 51 -9.71 -9.38 4.17
C CYS A 51 -8.88 -10.07 5.26
N LEU A 52 -7.94 -10.92 4.86
CA LEU A 52 -7.11 -11.72 5.79
C LEU A 52 -5.72 -11.12 6.04
N MET A 53 -5.30 -10.19 5.20
CA MET A 53 -4.01 -9.54 5.28
C MET A 53 -4.14 -8.08 4.87
N PHE A 54 -3.52 -7.19 5.62
CA PHE A 54 -3.46 -5.78 5.26
C PHE A 54 -2.55 -5.59 4.05
N CYS A 55 -3.13 -5.19 2.92
CA CYS A 55 -2.42 -4.87 1.69
C CYS A 55 -2.54 -3.36 1.46
N PHE A 56 -1.52 -2.57 1.81
CA PHE A 56 -1.54 -1.12 1.60
C PHE A 56 -1.92 -0.76 0.16
N ILE A 57 -2.91 0.10 -0.02
CA ILE A 57 -3.23 0.72 -1.31
C ILE A 57 -3.08 2.23 -1.15
N PRO A 58 -2.36 2.92 -2.06
CA PRO A 58 -2.31 4.36 -2.04
C PRO A 58 -3.72 4.93 -2.10
N SER A 59 -3.97 5.97 -1.31
CA SER A 59 -5.28 6.62 -1.19
C SER A 59 -5.25 8.07 -1.64
N ARG A 60 -4.06 8.59 -1.96
CA ARG A 60 -3.81 9.95 -2.40
C ARG A 60 -2.91 9.96 -3.64
N PRO A 61 -3.09 10.91 -4.56
CA PRO A 61 -2.27 11.00 -5.76
C PRO A 61 -0.79 11.28 -5.46
N GLU A 62 -0.45 11.99 -4.38
CA GLU A 62 0.94 12.27 -4.00
C GLU A 62 1.75 11.01 -3.68
N GLU A 63 1.11 10.00 -3.09
CA GLU A 63 1.73 8.72 -2.71
C GLU A 63 2.19 7.93 -3.94
N VAL A 64 1.65 8.26 -5.12
CA VAL A 64 1.99 7.64 -6.42
C VAL A 64 2.58 8.65 -7.40
N GLY A 65 3.14 9.74 -6.87
CA GLY A 65 3.86 10.75 -7.67
C GLY A 65 2.96 11.65 -8.51
N GLN A 66 1.63 11.52 -8.43
CA GLN A 66 0.64 12.25 -9.23
C GLN A 66 0.21 13.59 -8.57
N PHE A 67 1.10 14.23 -7.83
CA PHE A 67 0.81 15.46 -7.08
C PHE A 67 0.25 16.60 -7.96
N TRP A 68 0.55 16.61 -9.27
CA TRP A 68 0.04 17.60 -10.23
C TRP A 68 -1.49 17.53 -10.42
N LEU A 69 -2.14 16.40 -10.12
CA LEU A 69 -3.60 16.27 -10.27
C LEU A 69 -4.36 17.28 -9.40
N ARG A 70 -3.84 17.59 -8.21
CA ARG A 70 -4.42 18.58 -7.30
C ARG A 70 -4.42 20.01 -7.83
N ARG A 71 -3.64 20.31 -8.86
CA ARG A 71 -3.62 21.63 -9.50
C ARG A 71 -4.75 21.82 -10.50
N ARG A 72 -5.48 20.75 -10.86
CA ARG A 72 -6.62 20.84 -11.77
C ARG A 72 -7.84 21.36 -10.99
N ALA A 73 -8.47 22.43 -11.49
CA ALA A 73 -9.61 23.06 -10.84
C ALA A 73 -10.79 22.10 -10.57
N SER A 74 -10.94 21.06 -11.40
CA SER A 74 -12.00 20.06 -11.29
C SER A 74 -11.59 18.80 -10.52
N PHE A 75 -10.41 18.77 -9.88
CA PHE A 75 -9.96 17.58 -9.16
C PHE A 75 -10.61 17.49 -7.78
N ASP A 76 -11.33 16.41 -7.53
CA ASP A 76 -11.80 16.03 -6.19
C ASP A 76 -10.87 14.98 -5.59
N PRO A 77 -10.06 15.32 -4.55
CA PRO A 77 -9.22 14.36 -3.86
C PRO A 77 -9.99 13.20 -3.22
N LYS A 78 -11.25 13.41 -2.81
CA LYS A 78 -12.06 12.39 -2.15
C LYS A 78 -12.56 11.32 -3.12
N ALA A 79 -12.71 11.67 -4.40
CA ALA A 79 -13.09 10.76 -5.46
C ALA A 79 -11.91 9.95 -6.02
N TRP A 80 -10.66 10.31 -5.69
CA TRP A 80 -9.50 9.62 -6.23
C TRP A 80 -9.44 8.17 -5.73
N ARG A 81 -9.14 7.25 -6.65
CA ARG A 81 -8.94 5.83 -6.38
C ARG A 81 -7.76 5.32 -7.19
N ALA A 82 -6.97 4.45 -6.58
CA ALA A 82 -5.93 3.70 -7.26
C ALA A 82 -6.52 2.93 -8.46
N GLN A 83 -5.92 3.12 -9.63
CA GLN A 83 -6.42 2.56 -10.90
C GLN A 83 -5.62 1.33 -11.31
N CYS A 84 -6.32 0.32 -11.82
CA CYS A 84 -5.74 -0.84 -12.50
C CYS A 84 -5.51 -0.53 -13.99
N ARG A 85 -4.63 -1.28 -14.65
CA ARG A 85 -4.43 -1.25 -16.10
C ARG A 85 -5.69 -1.60 -16.89
N CYS A 86 -6.59 -2.40 -16.30
CA CYS A 86 -7.91 -2.69 -16.87
C CYS A 86 -8.89 -1.51 -16.86
N LYS A 87 -8.47 -0.34 -16.34
CA LYS A 87 -9.23 0.93 -16.23
C LYS A 87 -10.31 0.95 -15.16
N HIS A 88 -10.47 -0.14 -14.41
CA HIS A 88 -11.26 -0.17 -13.19
C HIS A 88 -10.40 0.20 -11.98
N ASN A 89 -11.04 0.61 -10.90
CA ASN A 89 -10.35 1.04 -9.70
C ASN A 89 -10.19 -0.13 -8.71
N HIS A 90 -9.33 0.01 -7.70
CA HIS A 90 -9.08 -1.08 -6.74
C HIS A 90 -10.34 -1.57 -5.99
N GLU A 91 -11.35 -0.72 -5.78
CA GLU A 91 -12.60 -1.12 -5.13
C GLU A 91 -13.44 -2.04 -6.04
N ASP A 92 -13.23 -1.99 -7.36
CA ASP A 92 -13.85 -2.91 -8.32
C ASP A 92 -13.19 -4.30 -8.31
N HIS A 93 -12.08 -4.46 -7.60
CA HIS A 93 -11.36 -5.72 -7.47
C HIS A 93 -11.67 -6.42 -6.13
N ALA A 94 -11.57 -7.73 -6.10
CA ALA A 94 -11.72 -8.48 -4.85
C ALA A 94 -10.52 -8.23 -3.93
N ALA A 95 -10.75 -8.01 -2.63
CA ALA A 95 -9.68 -7.83 -1.65
C ALA A 95 -9.08 -9.17 -1.17
N THR A 96 -8.80 -10.07 -2.11
CA THR A 96 -8.34 -11.44 -1.84
C THR A 96 -7.33 -11.89 -2.90
N GLY A 97 -6.28 -12.60 -2.48
CA GLY A 97 -5.36 -13.27 -3.41
C GLY A 97 -4.76 -12.32 -4.44
N SER A 98 -4.90 -12.65 -5.73
CA SER A 98 -4.41 -11.84 -6.85
C SER A 98 -5.18 -10.54 -7.09
N HIS A 99 -6.29 -10.32 -6.37
CA HIS A 99 -7.20 -9.21 -6.59
C HIS A 99 -7.83 -9.21 -8.00
N PRO A 100 -8.60 -10.24 -8.38
CA PRO A 100 -9.31 -10.24 -9.65
C PRO A 100 -10.38 -9.14 -9.72
N CYS A 101 -10.59 -8.59 -10.91
CA CYS A 101 -11.62 -7.60 -11.17
C CYS A 101 -13.01 -8.25 -11.11
N ARG A 102 -13.98 -7.55 -10.52
CA ARG A 102 -15.37 -8.03 -10.36
C ARG A 102 -16.34 -7.42 -11.36
N VAL A 103 -15.87 -6.50 -12.21
CA VAL A 103 -16.71 -5.87 -13.24
C VAL A 103 -17.07 -6.89 -14.30
N LYS A 104 -18.37 -7.05 -14.56
CA LYS A 104 -18.91 -7.98 -15.55
C LYS A 104 -18.29 -7.72 -16.93
N GLY A 105 -17.71 -8.76 -17.52
CA GLY A 105 -17.06 -8.69 -18.84
C GLY A 105 -15.59 -8.30 -18.82
N CYS A 106 -15.00 -8.00 -17.65
CA CYS A 106 -13.56 -7.77 -17.53
C CYS A 106 -12.80 -9.09 -17.30
N CYS A 107 -11.76 -9.36 -18.07
CA CYS A 107 -10.91 -10.56 -17.94
C CYS A 107 -9.68 -10.34 -17.03
N CYS A 108 -9.67 -9.27 -16.24
CA CYS A 108 -8.53 -8.91 -15.41
C CYS A 108 -8.48 -9.79 -14.15
N ASN A 109 -7.55 -10.74 -14.13
CA ASN A 109 -7.42 -11.75 -13.07
C ASN A 109 -6.49 -11.31 -11.92
N CYS A 110 -5.74 -10.22 -12.11
CA CYS A 110 -4.82 -9.68 -11.13
C CYS A 110 -4.87 -8.16 -11.15
N PHE A 111 -4.83 -7.50 -9.99
CA PHE A 111 -4.68 -6.05 -9.95
C PHE A 111 -3.26 -5.66 -10.37
N GLU A 112 -3.16 -5.00 -11.52
CA GLU A 112 -1.91 -4.41 -12.00
C GLU A 112 -2.06 -2.89 -12.02
N SER A 113 -1.27 -2.20 -11.20
CA SER A 113 -1.37 -0.75 -11.06
C SER A 113 -1.11 -0.01 -12.38
N ASN A 114 -1.94 1.00 -12.66
CA ASN A 114 -1.72 1.97 -13.76
C ASN A 114 -0.92 3.20 -13.28
N PHE A 115 -0.19 3.06 -12.18
CA PHE A 115 0.66 4.08 -11.59
C PHE A 115 1.97 3.44 -11.12
N LEU A 116 2.96 4.27 -10.85
CA LEU A 116 4.24 3.83 -10.30
C LEU A 116 4.40 4.36 -8.88
N CYS A 117 5.14 3.62 -8.06
CA CYS A 117 5.55 4.05 -6.73
C CYS A 117 6.42 5.31 -6.84
N ALA A 118 6.06 6.36 -6.10
CA ALA A 118 6.79 7.63 -6.14
C ALA A 118 8.25 7.53 -5.66
N ALA A 119 8.56 6.52 -4.84
CA ALA A 119 9.88 6.36 -4.22
C ALA A 119 10.86 5.52 -5.05
N CYS A 120 10.38 4.55 -5.82
CA CYS A 120 11.24 3.58 -6.50
C CYS A 120 10.86 3.28 -7.97
N ASP A 121 9.82 3.93 -8.50
CA ASP A 121 9.33 3.78 -9.88
C ASP A 121 8.88 2.34 -10.27
N ARG A 122 8.71 1.45 -9.29
CA ARG A 122 8.13 0.10 -9.47
C ARG A 122 6.62 0.10 -9.36
N ARG A 123 5.97 -0.96 -9.87
CA ARG A 123 4.51 -1.12 -9.82
C ARG A 123 4.05 -1.57 -8.44
N TRP A 124 2.80 -1.27 -8.10
CA TRP A 124 2.20 -1.61 -6.80
C TRP A 124 2.30 -3.11 -6.50
N GLU A 125 2.01 -3.96 -7.48
CA GLU A 125 2.03 -5.42 -7.37
C GLU A 125 3.43 -6.01 -7.11
N GLU A 126 4.50 -5.22 -7.28
CA GLU A 126 5.87 -5.61 -6.93
C GLU A 126 6.20 -5.32 -5.45
N HIS A 127 5.26 -4.78 -4.68
CA HIS A 127 5.45 -4.41 -3.28
C HIS A 127 4.63 -5.28 -2.33
N GLN A 128 5.07 -5.34 -1.08
CA GLN A 128 4.37 -5.99 0.02
C GLN A 128 4.37 -5.09 1.26
N THR A 129 3.39 -5.31 2.13
CA THR A 129 3.39 -4.70 3.46
C THR A 129 4.12 -5.63 4.43
N PHE A 130 5.09 -5.07 5.14
CA PHE A 130 5.90 -5.77 6.13
C PHE A 130 5.56 -5.26 7.53
N PHE A 131 5.40 -6.19 8.47
CA PHE A 131 5.18 -5.93 9.90
C PHE A 131 6.38 -6.46 10.66
N GLU A 132 7.23 -5.55 11.13
CA GLU A 132 8.55 -5.90 11.66
C GLU A 132 8.77 -5.34 13.06
N THR A 133 9.28 -6.16 13.96
CA THR A 133 9.84 -5.65 15.22
C THR A 133 11.16 -4.96 14.96
N GLU A 134 11.58 -4.10 15.88
CA GLU A 134 12.90 -3.46 15.83
C GLU A 134 14.04 -4.47 15.65
N GLU A 135 13.97 -5.60 16.37
CA GLU A 135 14.97 -6.67 16.27
C GLU A 135 15.03 -7.27 14.86
N THR A 136 13.86 -7.57 14.27
CA THR A 136 13.80 -8.13 12.91
C THR A 136 14.32 -7.15 11.86
N ARG A 137 14.08 -5.84 12.02
CA ARG A 137 14.66 -4.81 11.16
C ARG A 137 16.17 -4.73 11.30
N ARG A 138 16.68 -4.68 12.53
CA ARG A 138 18.12 -4.65 12.82
C ARG A 138 18.82 -5.86 12.20
N ARG A 139 18.29 -7.07 12.42
CA ARG A 139 18.85 -8.31 11.85
C ARG A 139 18.81 -8.31 10.32
N GLY A 140 17.79 -7.69 9.73
CA GLY A 140 17.66 -7.52 8.30
C GLY A 140 18.45 -6.36 7.69
N GLY A 141 19.28 -5.66 8.48
CA GLY A 141 20.06 -4.50 8.01
C GLY A 141 19.21 -3.29 7.62
N ARG A 142 17.99 -3.20 8.14
CA ARG A 142 17.04 -2.13 7.80
C ARG A 142 17.12 -0.96 8.79
N PRO A 143 16.80 0.27 8.34
CA PRO A 143 16.71 1.43 9.23
C PRO A 143 15.76 1.18 10.40
N HIS A 144 16.19 1.60 11.60
CA HIS A 144 15.46 1.49 12.86
C HIS A 144 15.81 2.70 13.77
N GLY A 145 15.01 2.99 14.79
CA GLY A 145 15.27 4.12 15.69
C GLY A 145 15.13 5.49 15.02
N THR A 146 15.94 6.47 15.44
CA THR A 146 15.95 7.85 14.90
C THR A 146 16.52 7.97 13.48
N ASP A 147 17.18 6.95 12.97
CA ASP A 147 17.67 6.87 11.57
C ASP A 147 16.51 6.74 10.55
N ALA A 148 15.31 6.59 11.07
CA ALA A 148 14.04 6.59 10.37
C ALA A 148 13.67 7.90 9.64
N VAL A 149 14.17 9.02 10.15
CA VAL A 149 13.77 10.36 9.73
C VAL A 149 14.91 10.91 8.87
N ASN A 150 14.65 11.12 7.57
CA ASN A 150 15.52 11.81 6.60
C ASN A 150 16.43 10.98 5.69
N THR A 151 15.88 10.03 4.94
CA THR A 151 16.51 9.62 3.66
C THR A 151 15.60 9.93 2.48
N TRP A 152 15.14 11.19 2.39
CA TRP A 152 14.49 11.75 1.20
C TRP A 152 15.48 12.50 0.28
N HIS A 153 16.76 12.11 0.29
CA HIS A 153 17.70 12.57 -0.72
C HIS A 153 17.90 11.46 -1.75
N ARG A 154 17.26 11.62 -2.90
CA ARG A 154 17.65 10.94 -4.15
C ARG A 154 19.15 11.21 -4.37
N PRO A 155 19.98 10.19 -4.64
CA PRO A 155 21.21 10.43 -5.39
C PRO A 155 20.82 11.04 -6.74
N LEU A 156 21.49 12.14 -7.11
CA LEU A 156 21.41 12.76 -8.43
C LEU A 156 21.77 11.77 -9.54
#